data_AF-A0A838A0L8-F1
#
_entry.id   AF-A0A838A0L8-F1
#
_cell.length_a   1.000
_cell.length_b   1.000
_cell.length_c   1.000
_cell.angle_alpha   90.00
_cell.angle_beta   90.00
_cell.angle_gamma   90.00
#
_symmetry.space_group_name_H-M   'P 1'
#
loop_
_entity.id
_entity.type
_entity.pdbx_description
1 polymer ?
#
loop_
_entity_poly.entity_id
_entity_poly.type
_entity_poly.pdbx_seq_one_letter_code
_entity_poly.pdbx_strand_id
1 'polypeptide(L)'
;MTLQRMVMVAALLAVGLAGTACGSGKSEGAPSGSTSSSPSTTLKNSGYEPFTPQTDPCSLIQPEELVRQGLAPLTGAAEQDDSGMQTCRYQDAAHSFVATVTLFNHRGLADSYRDLKQRTIDSQGVTVLILTDEPAKCGADLVDSANVAQFDFEPTPEAVAAAALPTAQTWCDLSAPTIVEAGKRLGWAKPK
;
A
#
# COMPACT_ATOMS: atom_id res chain seq x y z
N MET A 1 -5.95 23.84 38.32
CA MET A 1 -4.50 23.66 38.29
C MET A 1 -4.01 24.00 36.90
N THR A 2 -3.02 24.88 36.85
CA THR A 2 -2.63 25.73 35.72
C THR A 2 -1.66 25.03 34.76
N LEU A 3 -1.78 25.42 33.49
CA LEU A 3 -0.89 25.19 32.34
C LEU A 3 0.61 25.28 32.66
N GLN A 4 1.43 24.39 32.07
CA GLN A 4 2.75 24.80 31.59
C GLN A 4 3.32 23.86 30.51
N ARG A 5 3.36 24.39 29.27
CA ARG A 5 4.28 24.00 28.20
C ARG A 5 5.67 24.56 28.54
N MET A 6 6.74 23.80 28.32
CA MET A 6 8.04 24.39 27.98
C MET A 6 8.77 23.55 26.93
N VAL A 7 9.11 24.27 25.86
CA VAL A 7 9.93 23.91 24.71
C VAL A 7 11.40 24.04 25.10
N MET A 8 12.28 23.19 24.56
CA MET A 8 13.69 23.56 24.38
C MET A 8 14.17 23.19 22.98
N VAL A 9 14.57 24.23 22.26
CA VAL A 9 15.36 24.22 21.03
C VAL A 9 16.83 24.22 21.44
N ALA A 10 17.67 23.42 20.76
CA ALA A 10 19.10 23.67 20.73
C ALA A 10 19.63 23.37 19.32
N ALA A 11 20.13 24.43 18.67
CA ALA A 11 20.87 24.41 17.42
C ALA A 11 22.37 24.27 17.70
N LEU A 12 23.09 23.53 16.86
CA LEU A 12 24.55 23.61 16.76
C LEU A 12 25.00 23.53 15.29
N LEU A 13 25.72 24.59 14.89
CA LEU A 13 26.47 24.78 13.66
C LEU A 13 27.83 24.04 13.72
N ALA A 14 28.40 23.62 12.56
CA ALA A 14 29.75 24.03 12.11
C ALA A 14 30.30 23.20 10.91
N VAL A 15 30.49 23.90 9.78
CA VAL A 15 31.68 24.05 8.89
C VAL A 15 32.77 22.95 8.80
N GLY A 16 33.18 22.63 7.56
CA GLY A 16 34.54 22.20 7.16
C GLY A 16 34.56 21.48 5.79
N LEU A 17 34.98 22.09 4.67
CA LEU A 17 36.33 22.39 4.14
C LEU A 17 36.85 21.34 3.12
N ALA A 18 37.45 21.89 2.05
CA ALA A 18 37.88 21.34 0.77
C ALA A 18 38.95 20.23 0.77
N GLY A 19 39.08 19.54 -0.38
CA GLY A 19 40.32 18.84 -0.79
C GLY A 19 40.24 18.10 -2.14
N THR A 20 40.87 18.67 -3.18
CA THR A 20 41.78 18.11 -4.24
C THR A 20 41.75 16.60 -4.57
N ALA A 21 42.12 16.04 -5.74
CA ALA A 21 42.45 16.42 -7.12
C ALA A 21 42.96 15.13 -7.83
N CYS A 22 42.78 15.05 -9.16
CA CYS A 22 43.62 14.37 -10.17
C CYS A 22 43.67 12.83 -10.33
N GLY A 23 43.60 12.38 -11.59
CA GLY A 23 44.02 11.03 -12.02
C GLY A 23 43.52 10.59 -13.41
N SER A 24 44.11 11.11 -14.49
CA SER A 24 43.87 10.74 -15.89
C SER A 24 44.35 9.32 -16.25
N GLY A 25 43.66 8.65 -17.18
CA GLY A 25 44.13 7.43 -17.85
C GLY A 25 43.33 7.12 -19.12
N LYS A 26 43.92 7.45 -20.27
CA LYS A 26 43.40 7.34 -21.64
C LYS A 26 43.50 5.91 -22.19
N SER A 27 42.50 5.44 -22.94
CA SER A 27 42.67 4.43 -23.99
C SER A 27 41.63 4.62 -25.10
N GLU A 28 42.14 4.91 -26.29
CA GLU A 28 41.40 4.97 -27.56
C GLU A 28 41.15 3.55 -28.08
N GLY A 29 40.01 3.35 -28.75
CA GLY A 29 39.72 2.15 -29.53
C GLY A 29 38.25 2.08 -29.94
N ALA A 30 37.88 2.69 -31.06
CA ALA A 30 36.66 2.36 -31.81
C ALA A 30 37.03 1.29 -32.87
N PRO A 31 36.11 0.39 -33.29
CA PRO A 31 35.13 0.80 -34.29
C PRO A 31 33.73 0.16 -34.18
N SER A 32 32.81 0.80 -34.90
CA SER A 32 31.47 0.41 -35.38
C SER A 32 30.96 -1.01 -35.11
N GLY A 33 29.77 -1.09 -34.51
CA GLY A 33 28.94 -2.29 -34.49
C GLY A 33 27.51 -1.97 -34.07
N SER A 34 26.61 -1.92 -35.05
CA SER A 34 25.15 -2.13 -34.97
C SER A 34 24.46 -1.78 -33.65
N THR A 35 23.75 -0.64 -33.60
CA THR A 35 22.68 -0.40 -32.63
C THR A 35 21.51 -1.35 -32.93
N SER A 36 21.66 -2.59 -32.50
CA SER A 36 20.52 -3.47 -32.25
C SER A 36 19.84 -2.92 -31.02
N SER A 37 18.61 -2.42 -31.18
CA SER A 37 17.73 -2.03 -30.08
C SER A 37 17.35 -3.28 -29.30
N SER A 38 18.22 -3.75 -28.41
CA SER A 38 17.82 -4.72 -27.39
C SER A 38 16.91 -4.00 -26.41
N PRO A 39 15.68 -4.48 -26.17
CA PRO A 39 14.82 -3.91 -25.14
C PRO A 39 15.55 -4.09 -23.80
N SER A 40 15.71 -3.00 -23.07
CA SER A 40 16.20 -3.03 -21.70
C SER A 40 15.21 -3.80 -20.84
N THR A 41 15.37 -5.12 -20.77
CA THR A 41 14.74 -5.96 -19.75
C THR A 41 15.47 -5.74 -18.44
N THR A 42 15.20 -4.61 -17.80
CA THR A 42 15.54 -4.43 -16.38
C THR A 42 14.39 -5.01 -15.56
N LEU A 43 14.22 -6.34 -15.60
CA LEU A 43 13.40 -7.04 -14.62
C LEU A 43 14.24 -7.13 -13.34
N LYS A 44 14.12 -6.12 -12.48
CA LYS A 44 14.89 -6.02 -11.25
C LYS A 44 14.24 -6.89 -10.17
N ASN A 45 14.57 -8.19 -10.22
CA ASN A 45 14.65 -9.20 -9.16
C ASN A 45 14.02 -8.91 -7.77
N SER A 46 12.77 -8.44 -7.70
CA SER A 46 12.04 -8.17 -6.45
C SER A 46 11.25 -9.40 -5.95
N GLY A 47 11.14 -10.45 -6.77
CA GLY A 47 10.25 -11.58 -6.53
C GLY A 47 8.79 -11.30 -6.90
N TYR A 48 8.45 -10.04 -7.19
CA TYR A 48 7.12 -9.62 -7.61
C TYR A 48 7.01 -9.57 -9.14
N GLU A 49 5.89 -10.06 -9.65
CA GLU A 49 5.47 -9.88 -11.04
C GLU A 49 4.40 -8.77 -11.11
N PRO A 50 4.22 -8.09 -12.26
CA PRO A 50 3.13 -7.15 -12.44
C PRO A 50 1.77 -7.80 -12.16
N PHE A 51 0.88 -7.08 -11.49
CA PHE A 51 -0.49 -7.53 -11.24
C PHE A 51 -1.23 -7.81 -12.57
N THR A 52 -2.00 -8.89 -12.61
CA THR A 52 -2.76 -9.29 -13.81
C THR A 52 -4.19 -9.74 -13.47
N PRO A 53 -5.23 -9.24 -14.17
CA PRO A 53 -5.18 -8.27 -15.26
C PRO A 53 -4.78 -6.87 -14.79
N GLN A 54 -4.28 -6.03 -15.71
CA GLN A 54 -3.97 -4.62 -15.41
C GLN A 54 -5.20 -3.94 -14.83
N THR A 55 -5.07 -3.44 -13.61
CA THR A 55 -6.17 -2.89 -12.80
C THR A 55 -5.68 -1.59 -12.17
N ASP A 56 -6.48 -0.54 -12.24
CA ASP A 56 -6.18 0.68 -11.48
C ASP A 56 -6.45 0.42 -9.98
N PRO A 57 -5.43 0.48 -9.10
CA PRO A 57 -5.64 0.24 -7.67
C PRO A 57 -6.62 1.23 -7.04
N CYS A 58 -6.75 2.46 -7.57
CA CYS A 58 -7.70 3.44 -7.07
C CYS A 58 -9.15 3.16 -7.49
N SER A 59 -9.38 2.26 -8.44
CA SER A 59 -10.74 1.83 -8.80
C SER A 59 -11.34 0.83 -7.80
N LEU A 60 -10.53 0.27 -6.91
CA LEU A 60 -10.96 -0.80 -6.01
C LEU A 60 -11.71 -0.31 -4.78
N ILE A 61 -11.45 0.92 -4.34
CA ILE A 61 -12.18 1.58 -3.26
C ILE A 61 -12.66 2.93 -3.78
N GLN A 62 -13.95 3.20 -3.64
CA GLN A 62 -14.48 4.52 -3.94
C GLN A 62 -14.33 5.42 -2.69
N PRO A 63 -13.93 6.70 -2.83
CA PRO A 63 -13.84 7.63 -1.70
C PRO A 63 -15.11 7.69 -0.84
N GLU A 64 -16.29 7.56 -1.46
CA GLU A 64 -17.59 7.54 -0.77
C GLU A 64 -17.79 6.33 0.15
N GLU A 65 -17.07 5.24 -0.08
CA GLU A 65 -17.07 4.06 0.80
C GLU A 65 -16.24 4.34 2.06
N LEU A 66 -15.13 5.05 1.92
CA LEU A 66 -14.30 5.50 3.04
C LEU A 66 -15.02 6.58 3.86
N VAL A 67 -15.72 7.52 3.21
CA VAL A 67 -16.58 8.52 3.87
C VAL A 67 -17.64 7.88 4.75
N ARG A 68 -18.23 6.77 4.32
CA ARG A 68 -19.21 6.02 5.12
C ARG A 68 -18.60 5.38 6.38
N GLN A 69 -17.28 5.18 6.42
CA GLN A 69 -16.56 4.70 7.60
C GLN A 69 -16.10 5.84 8.52
N GLY A 70 -16.46 7.10 8.20
CA GLY A 70 -16.00 8.28 8.93
C GLY A 70 -14.59 8.74 8.55
N LEU A 71 -13.98 8.13 7.53
CA LEU A 71 -12.74 8.62 6.94
C LEU A 71 -13.06 9.78 6.00
N ALA A 72 -12.24 10.82 5.95
CA ALA A 72 -12.44 11.94 5.03
C ALA A 72 -11.32 12.01 3.98
N PRO A 73 -11.18 10.99 3.12
CA PRO A 73 -10.09 10.97 2.16
C PRO A 73 -10.33 11.99 1.05
N LEU A 74 -9.23 12.57 0.58
CA LEU A 74 -9.09 13.16 -0.73
C LEU A 74 -9.14 12.05 -1.80
N THR A 75 -9.14 12.45 -3.07
CA THR A 75 -9.02 11.51 -4.19
C THR A 75 -7.75 10.67 -4.04
N GLY A 76 -7.87 9.36 -4.26
CA GLY A 76 -6.73 8.45 -4.23
C GLY A 76 -5.70 8.79 -5.31
N ALA A 77 -4.42 8.66 -4.98
CA ALA A 77 -3.32 8.80 -5.93
C ALA A 77 -2.73 7.41 -6.23
N ALA A 78 -2.77 7.02 -7.50
CA ALA A 78 -2.14 5.79 -7.98
C ALA A 78 -0.64 6.03 -8.24
N GLU A 79 0.18 5.14 -7.71
CA GLU A 79 1.63 5.10 -7.88
C GLU A 79 2.03 3.68 -8.28
N GLN A 80 2.97 3.55 -9.21
CA GLN A 80 3.60 2.28 -9.56
C GLN A 80 5.09 2.43 -9.33
N ASP A 81 5.68 1.50 -8.58
CA ASP A 81 7.12 1.49 -8.35
C ASP A 81 7.84 0.50 -9.27
N ASP A 82 9.18 0.56 -9.26
CA ASP A 82 10.04 -0.31 -10.07
C ASP A 82 9.96 -1.80 -9.66
N SER A 83 9.29 -2.13 -8.55
CA SER A 83 9.12 -3.52 -8.09
C SER A 83 7.96 -4.24 -8.78
N GLY A 84 7.09 -3.50 -9.48
CA GLY A 84 5.89 -4.02 -10.14
C GLY A 84 4.62 -3.91 -9.30
N MET A 85 4.71 -3.40 -8.07
CA MET A 85 3.56 -3.11 -7.22
C MET A 85 2.82 -1.87 -7.70
N GLN A 86 1.49 -1.92 -7.64
CA GLN A 86 0.61 -0.81 -7.97
C GLN A 86 -0.15 -0.41 -6.71
N THR A 87 0.03 0.83 -6.26
CA THR A 87 -0.49 1.30 -4.98
C THR A 87 -1.41 2.48 -5.18
N CYS A 88 -2.59 2.46 -4.57
CA CYS A 88 -3.43 3.64 -4.40
C CYS A 88 -3.37 4.11 -2.95
N ARG A 89 -3.07 5.39 -2.75
CA ARG A 89 -3.01 6.02 -1.42
C ARG A 89 -4.14 7.01 -1.26
N TYR A 90 -4.89 6.87 -0.17
CA TYR A 90 -5.91 7.83 0.27
C TYR A 90 -5.37 8.62 1.45
N GLN A 91 -5.36 9.94 1.31
CA GLN A 91 -4.95 10.86 2.37
C GLN A 91 -6.13 11.71 2.81
N ASP A 92 -6.19 12.09 4.07
CA ASP A 92 -7.15 13.09 4.54
C ASP A 92 -6.70 14.54 4.21
N ALA A 93 -7.49 15.52 4.63
CA ALA A 93 -7.17 16.94 4.46
C ALA A 93 -5.91 17.40 5.20
N ALA A 94 -5.42 16.62 6.18
CA ALA A 94 -4.16 16.86 6.88
C ALA A 94 -2.97 16.13 6.22
N HIS A 95 -3.18 15.50 5.06
CA HIS A 95 -2.22 14.65 4.35
C HIS A 95 -1.79 13.40 5.12
N SER A 96 -2.58 12.96 6.10
CA SER A 96 -2.38 11.69 6.79
C SER A 96 -2.94 10.56 5.95
N PHE A 97 -2.21 9.46 5.80
CA PHE A 97 -2.72 8.27 5.13
C PHE A 97 -3.85 7.66 5.96
N VAL A 98 -4.98 7.38 5.30
CA VAL A 98 -6.16 6.78 5.95
C VAL A 98 -6.54 5.44 5.35
N ALA A 99 -6.18 5.20 4.09
CA ALA A 99 -6.28 3.90 3.45
C ALA A 99 -5.21 3.76 2.37
N THR A 100 -4.71 2.54 2.19
CA THR A 100 -3.82 2.16 1.08
C THR A 100 -4.32 0.86 0.48
N VAL A 101 -4.31 0.78 -0.85
CA VAL A 101 -4.57 -0.45 -1.60
C VAL A 101 -3.34 -0.77 -2.43
N THR A 102 -2.75 -1.94 -2.22
CA THR A 102 -1.56 -2.38 -2.95
C THR A 102 -1.87 -3.65 -3.72
N LEU A 103 -1.63 -3.61 -5.03
CA LEU A 103 -1.81 -4.73 -5.95
C LEU A 103 -0.46 -5.27 -6.39
N PHE A 104 -0.27 -6.57 -6.25
CA PHE A 104 0.94 -7.23 -6.68
C PHE A 104 0.69 -8.70 -7.01
N ASN A 105 1.57 -9.27 -7.85
CA ASN A 105 1.61 -10.70 -8.06
C ASN A 105 2.87 -11.24 -7.39
N HIS A 106 2.72 -12.25 -6.55
CA HIS A 106 3.85 -12.95 -5.97
C HIS A 106 3.72 -14.46 -6.23
N ARG A 107 4.46 -14.97 -7.21
CA ARG A 107 4.51 -16.41 -7.47
C ARG A 107 4.94 -17.17 -6.22
N GLY A 108 4.10 -18.11 -5.79
CA GLY A 108 4.43 -19.09 -4.74
C GLY A 108 4.27 -18.63 -3.28
N LEU A 109 3.82 -17.40 -3.00
CA LEU A 109 3.56 -16.95 -1.61
C LEU A 109 2.09 -16.85 -1.24
N ALA A 110 1.16 -16.99 -2.19
CA ALA A 110 -0.28 -16.95 -1.88
C ALA A 110 -0.69 -17.95 -0.78
N ASP A 111 -0.05 -19.13 -0.76
CA ASP A 111 -0.25 -20.12 0.30
C ASP A 111 0.35 -19.65 1.64
N SER A 112 1.52 -18.98 1.61
CA SER A 112 2.15 -18.39 2.80
C SER A 112 1.32 -17.24 3.41
N TYR A 113 0.62 -16.45 2.59
CA TYR A 113 -0.29 -15.41 3.09
C TYR A 113 -1.47 -16.00 3.89
N ARG A 114 -1.94 -17.19 3.53
CA ARG A 114 -3.00 -17.87 4.29
C ARG A 114 -2.52 -18.27 5.69
N ASP A 115 -1.24 -18.51 5.90
CA ASP A 115 -0.70 -18.89 7.22
C ASP A 115 -0.46 -17.68 8.14
N LEU A 116 -0.33 -16.47 7.56
CA LEU A 116 -0.12 -15.22 8.31
C LEU A 116 -1.41 -14.58 8.84
N LYS A 117 -2.58 -15.06 8.40
CA LYS A 117 -3.88 -14.49 8.79
C LYS A 117 -4.18 -14.74 10.28
N GLN A 118 -4.72 -13.74 10.97
CA GLN A 118 -5.30 -13.87 12.30
C GLN A 118 -6.69 -14.52 12.24
N ARG A 119 -7.51 -14.13 11.25
CA ARG A 119 -8.83 -14.70 10.98
C ARG A 119 -9.28 -14.44 9.54
N THR A 120 -10.44 -14.98 9.17
CA THR A 120 -11.10 -14.69 7.89
C THR A 120 -12.46 -14.05 8.08
N ILE A 121 -12.88 -13.26 7.09
CA ILE A 121 -14.26 -12.82 6.93
C ILE A 121 -14.74 -13.33 5.58
N ASP A 122 -15.69 -14.25 5.59
CA ASP A 122 -16.30 -14.80 4.38
C ASP A 122 -17.66 -14.13 4.14
N SER A 123 -17.79 -13.45 3.00
CA SER A 123 -19.02 -12.73 2.66
C SER A 123 -19.19 -12.63 1.16
N GLN A 124 -20.40 -12.92 0.68
CA GLN A 124 -20.79 -12.75 -0.73
C GLN A 124 -19.84 -13.43 -1.74
N GLY A 125 -19.28 -14.59 -1.37
CA GLY A 125 -18.35 -15.35 -2.22
C GLY A 125 -16.91 -14.85 -2.19
N VAL A 126 -16.60 -13.83 -1.39
CA VAL A 126 -15.25 -13.29 -1.18
C VAL A 126 -14.75 -13.72 0.20
N THR A 127 -13.53 -14.24 0.24
CA THR A 127 -12.81 -14.56 1.48
C THR A 127 -11.78 -13.46 1.74
N VAL A 128 -11.98 -12.68 2.80
CA VAL A 128 -11.03 -11.67 3.28
C VAL A 128 -10.11 -12.29 4.32
N LEU A 129 -8.80 -12.21 4.11
CA LEU A 129 -7.79 -12.64 5.08
C LEU A 129 -7.43 -11.44 5.95
N ILE A 130 -7.60 -11.52 7.26
CA ILE A 130 -7.27 -10.43 8.19
C ILE A 130 -5.87 -10.67 8.76
N LEU A 131 -4.96 -9.70 8.58
CA LEU A 131 -3.56 -9.75 9.03
C LEU A 131 -3.33 -8.85 10.26
N THR A 132 -3.99 -7.70 10.31
CA THR A 132 -3.99 -6.79 11.47
C THR A 132 -5.43 -6.49 11.85
N ASP A 133 -5.83 -6.83 13.08
CA ASP A 133 -7.22 -6.80 13.54
C ASP A 133 -7.35 -5.96 14.81
N GLU A 134 -7.35 -4.64 14.67
CA GLU A 134 -7.34 -3.71 15.80
C GLU A 134 -8.51 -2.72 15.76
N PRO A 135 -8.92 -2.13 16.89
CA PRO A 135 -9.96 -1.10 16.90
C PRO A 135 -9.63 0.14 16.05
N ALA A 136 -8.34 0.44 15.90
CA ALA A 136 -7.84 1.64 15.22
C ALA A 136 -6.98 1.34 13.98
N LYS A 137 -6.98 0.09 13.50
CA LYS A 137 -6.23 -0.31 12.30
C LYS A 137 -6.80 -1.59 11.71
N CYS A 138 -6.84 -1.65 10.39
CA CYS A 138 -7.12 -2.90 9.68
C CYS A 138 -6.07 -3.17 8.62
N GLY A 139 -5.51 -4.38 8.61
CA GLY A 139 -4.68 -4.89 7.52
C GLY A 139 -5.32 -6.17 7.01
N ALA A 140 -5.65 -6.22 5.73
CA ALA A 140 -6.40 -7.33 5.14
C ALA A 140 -5.99 -7.60 3.70
N ASP A 141 -6.01 -8.87 3.31
CA ASP A 141 -5.67 -9.30 1.96
C ASP A 141 -6.83 -10.04 1.29
N LEU A 142 -6.95 -9.81 -0.01
CA LEU A 142 -7.65 -10.69 -0.95
C LEU A 142 -6.62 -11.41 -1.80
N VAL A 143 -6.80 -12.71 -2.01
CA VAL A 143 -5.84 -13.56 -2.73
C VAL A 143 -6.55 -14.41 -3.76
N ASP A 144 -6.14 -14.31 -5.02
CA ASP A 144 -6.56 -15.18 -6.13
C ASP A 144 -5.35 -15.71 -6.91
N SER A 145 -5.14 -17.03 -6.84
CA SER A 145 -3.95 -17.68 -7.37
C SER A 145 -2.66 -17.02 -6.82
N ALA A 146 -1.88 -16.33 -7.66
CA ALA A 146 -0.66 -15.60 -7.25
C ALA A 146 -0.88 -14.08 -7.10
N ASN A 147 -2.07 -13.57 -7.41
CA ASN A 147 -2.40 -12.16 -7.26
C ASN A 147 -2.89 -11.85 -5.85
N VAL A 148 -2.44 -10.73 -5.31
CA VAL A 148 -2.82 -10.23 -4.00
C VAL A 148 -3.28 -8.79 -4.14
N ALA A 149 -4.40 -8.47 -3.47
CA ALA A 149 -4.82 -7.11 -3.19
C ALA A 149 -4.76 -6.91 -1.68
N GLN A 150 -3.79 -6.12 -1.24
CA GLN A 150 -3.59 -5.77 0.16
C GLN A 150 -4.27 -4.44 0.47
N PHE A 151 -4.95 -4.40 1.61
CA PHE A 151 -5.70 -3.27 2.11
C PHE A 151 -5.20 -2.90 3.51
N ASP A 152 -4.71 -1.68 3.65
CA ASP A 152 -4.30 -1.12 4.94
C ASP A 152 -5.14 0.11 5.26
N PHE A 153 -5.94 0.04 6.32
CA PHE A 153 -6.75 1.16 6.83
C PHE A 153 -6.14 1.68 8.12
N GLU A 154 -5.85 2.98 8.13
CA GLU A 154 -5.25 3.70 9.26
C GLU A 154 -6.15 4.89 9.63
N PRO A 155 -7.31 4.63 10.27
CA PRO A 155 -8.23 5.68 10.66
C PRO A 155 -7.58 6.69 11.62
N THR A 156 -7.98 7.95 11.51
CA THR A 156 -7.55 8.96 12.49
C THR A 156 -8.21 8.68 13.85
N PRO A 157 -7.63 9.16 14.96
CA PRO A 157 -8.26 9.03 16.28
C PRO A 157 -9.69 9.57 16.34
N GLU A 158 -9.99 10.62 15.59
CA GLU A 158 -11.32 11.21 15.47
C GLU A 158 -12.29 10.26 14.76
N ALA A 159 -11.86 9.61 13.67
CA ALA A 159 -12.66 8.61 12.97
C ALA A 159 -12.94 7.39 13.85
N VAL A 160 -11.93 6.92 14.60
CA VAL A 160 -12.10 5.82 15.57
C VAL A 160 -13.10 6.20 16.67
N ALA A 161 -12.96 7.39 17.23
CA ALA A 161 -13.88 7.88 18.26
C ALA A 161 -15.31 8.04 17.74
N ALA A 162 -15.47 8.56 16.51
CA ALA A 162 -16.76 8.77 15.87
C ALA A 162 -17.46 7.46 15.48
N ALA A 163 -16.70 6.47 15.01
CA ALA A 163 -17.22 5.15 14.67
C ALA A 163 -17.81 4.42 15.89
N ALA A 164 -17.25 4.69 17.08
CA ALA A 164 -17.74 4.18 18.37
C ALA A 164 -18.03 2.67 18.32
N LEU A 165 -17.11 1.91 17.72
CA LEU A 165 -17.30 0.49 17.46
C LEU A 165 -17.57 -0.28 18.76
N PRO A 166 -18.48 -1.26 18.75
CA PRO A 166 -18.67 -2.16 19.88
C PRO A 166 -17.36 -2.84 20.28
N THR A 167 -17.16 -3.14 21.56
CA THR A 167 -15.90 -3.70 22.09
C THR A 167 -15.46 -5.01 21.44
N ALA A 168 -16.39 -5.76 20.83
CA ALA A 168 -16.11 -7.01 20.12
C ALA A 168 -15.85 -6.82 18.61
N GLN A 169 -15.92 -5.60 18.09
CA GLN A 169 -15.69 -5.28 16.68
C GLN A 169 -14.38 -4.50 16.51
N THR A 170 -13.72 -4.74 15.38
CA THR A 170 -12.50 -4.03 14.99
C THR A 170 -12.74 -3.16 13.76
N TRP A 171 -11.74 -2.38 13.38
CA TRP A 171 -11.82 -1.61 12.15
C TRP A 171 -11.95 -2.50 10.91
N CYS A 172 -11.48 -3.75 10.96
CA CYS A 172 -11.68 -4.71 9.89
C CYS A 172 -13.13 -5.14 9.72
N ASP A 173 -13.90 -5.25 10.80
CA ASP A 173 -15.34 -5.55 10.69
C ASP A 173 -16.09 -4.40 10.02
N LEU A 174 -15.71 -3.16 10.36
CA LEU A 174 -16.25 -1.96 9.73
C LEU A 174 -15.87 -1.84 8.25
N SER A 175 -14.63 -2.22 7.90
CA SER A 175 -14.07 -2.10 6.54
C SER A 175 -14.42 -3.29 5.64
N ALA A 176 -14.84 -4.42 6.21
CA ALA A 176 -15.14 -5.65 5.47
C ALA A 176 -16.10 -5.45 4.28
N PRO A 177 -17.19 -4.66 4.38
CA PRO A 177 -18.06 -4.42 3.22
C PRO A 177 -17.33 -3.77 2.04
N THR A 178 -16.43 -2.82 2.31
CA THR A 178 -15.61 -2.15 1.28
C THR A 178 -14.62 -3.12 0.64
N ILE A 179 -13.95 -3.95 1.45
CA ILE A 179 -13.00 -4.96 0.95
C ILE A 179 -13.72 -6.02 0.11
N VAL A 180 -14.90 -6.48 0.56
CA VAL A 180 -15.72 -7.45 -0.18
C VAL A 180 -16.15 -6.88 -1.53
N GLU A 181 -16.54 -5.60 -1.60
CA GLU A 181 -16.89 -4.96 -2.86
C GLU A 181 -15.68 -4.82 -3.80
N ALA A 182 -14.49 -4.51 -3.26
CA ALA A 182 -13.25 -4.55 -4.02
C ALA A 182 -12.99 -5.95 -4.64
N GLY A 183 -13.22 -7.02 -3.87
CA GLY A 183 -13.13 -8.40 -4.37
C GLY A 183 -14.11 -8.70 -5.52
N LYS A 184 -15.30 -8.10 -5.51
CA LYS A 184 -16.24 -8.21 -6.65
C LYS A 184 -15.77 -7.43 -7.86
N ARG A 185 -15.23 -6.22 -7.68
CA ARG A 185 -14.65 -5.41 -8.76
C ARG A 185 -13.50 -6.12 -9.46
N LEU A 186 -12.73 -6.89 -8.69
CA LEU A 186 -11.67 -7.78 -9.18
C LEU A 186 -12.20 -9.07 -9.85
N GLY A 187 -13.49 -9.38 -9.71
CA GLY A 187 -14.07 -10.63 -10.21
C GLY A 187 -13.71 -11.86 -9.38
N TRP A 188 -13.26 -11.70 -8.14
CA TRP A 188 -12.79 -12.78 -7.27
C TRP A 188 -13.89 -13.37 -6.37
N ALA A 189 -15.12 -12.87 -6.50
CA ALA A 189 -16.27 -13.46 -5.81
C ALA A 189 -16.64 -14.81 -6.45
N LYS A 190 -16.61 -15.87 -5.64
CA LYS A 190 -16.99 -17.22 -6.10
C LYS A 190 -18.51 -17.32 -6.26
N PRO A 191 -19.01 -17.95 -7.34
CA PRO A 191 -20.42 -18.27 -7.47
C PRO A 191 -20.86 -19.21 -6.34
N LYS A 192 -22.09 -19.04 -5.88
CA LYS A 192 -22.72 -19.91 -4.88
C LYS A 192 -23.12 -21.25 -5.46
#